data_AF-A0A953BIW1-F1
#
_entry.id   AF-A0A953BIW1-F1
#
_cell.length_a   1.000
_cell.length_b   1.000
_cell.length_c   1.000
_cell.angle_alpha   90.00
_cell.angle_beta   90.00
_cell.angle_gamma   90.00
#
_symmetry.space_group_name_H-M   'P 1'
#
loop_
_entity.id
_entity.type
_entity.pdbx_description
1 polymer ?
#
loop_
_entity_poly.entity_id
_entity_poly.type
_entity_poly.pdbx_seq_one_letter_code
_entity_poly.pdbx_strand_id
1 'polypeptide(L)'
;MTTRSVVMCLLGSRREIEAIANSRWALPVGLLFVFSGGVARYYDNAYLPAEWHVLLRGIGVTLINSFVLFGLACVFAAKADVWKQWGKRYLAFLGLFWISAPMAWLYGIPYEQFLSPVDAVRANAWTLSIVSAWRVLFAARILSNLLGVSFAAMVFPVLFFSNAAVLVATSLMPRPLFDLMGGMQLTEVEREIANRAIETQAVATIAIIPLALAMLLAAALARRTGAMAIVQTSTMPKGALVFAGSALVIWINPARAMLPEQERRYRAESALRGGRIEEGLRELSRHVRADYPPAWEPPPVLLYQEKNPSMASIREAIRQKPPAPWVLDLYAQKSLRELGMSMHLYGQRIEFERLPVELETEANVRALRFHLDFDRSLSSAERRALGDAVERITRNRK
;
A
#
# COMPACT_ATOMS: atom_id res chain seq x y z
N MET A 1 16.31 21.02 -21.20
CA MET A 1 15.08 20.71 -20.43
C MET A 1 14.94 21.74 -19.31
N THR A 2 13.82 22.45 -19.28
CA THR A 2 13.52 23.48 -18.27
C THR A 2 12.44 22.96 -17.31
N THR A 3 12.16 23.65 -16.20
CA THR A 3 11.02 23.33 -15.32
C THR A 3 9.70 23.37 -16.10
N ARG A 4 9.55 24.37 -16.98
CA ARG A 4 8.41 24.47 -17.91
C ARG A 4 8.29 23.24 -18.81
N SER A 5 9.41 22.71 -19.32
CA SER A 5 9.41 21.47 -20.13
C SER A 5 8.86 20.29 -19.34
N VAL A 6 9.23 20.13 -18.07
CA VAL A 6 8.73 19.04 -17.22
C VAL A 6 7.23 19.17 -17.01
N VAL A 7 6.74 20.36 -16.62
CA VAL A 7 5.30 20.61 -16.40
C VAL A 7 4.50 20.39 -17.69
N MET A 8 4.95 20.96 -18.81
CA MET A 8 4.28 20.79 -20.10
C MET A 8 4.33 19.35 -20.60
N CYS A 9 5.40 18.60 -20.28
CA CYS A 9 5.45 17.17 -20.52
C CYS A 9 4.37 16.45 -19.72
N LEU A 10 4.21 16.73 -18.42
CA LEU A 10 3.14 16.15 -17.58
C LEU A 10 1.73 16.47 -18.11
N LEU A 11 1.57 17.61 -18.79
CA LEU A 11 0.31 17.97 -19.47
C LEU A 11 0.14 17.29 -20.84
N GLY A 12 1.06 16.41 -21.26
CA GLY A 12 0.95 15.64 -22.49
C GLY A 12 1.40 16.37 -23.77
N SER A 13 2.16 17.48 -23.63
CA SER A 13 2.70 18.23 -24.77
C SER A 13 3.65 17.37 -25.60
N ARG A 14 3.31 17.17 -26.87
CA ARG A 14 4.09 16.34 -27.80
C ARG A 14 5.52 16.84 -27.94
N ARG A 15 5.69 18.16 -28.13
CA ARG A 15 7.00 18.80 -28.31
C ARG A 15 7.93 18.56 -27.11
N GLU A 16 7.39 18.67 -25.90
CA GLU A 16 8.20 18.50 -24.69
C GLU A 16 8.47 17.02 -24.39
N ILE A 17 7.52 16.12 -24.68
CA ILE A 17 7.77 14.67 -24.64
C ILE A 17 8.93 14.31 -25.59
N GLU A 18 8.92 14.82 -26.82
CA GLU A 18 9.99 14.64 -27.80
C GLU A 18 11.33 15.21 -27.31
N ALA A 19 11.33 16.42 -26.76
CA ALA A 19 12.53 17.05 -26.23
C ALA A 19 13.14 16.29 -25.05
N ILE A 20 12.30 15.75 -24.17
CA ILE A 20 12.72 14.98 -23.00
C ILE A 20 13.17 13.57 -23.41
N ALA A 21 12.46 12.89 -24.31
CA ALA A 21 12.85 11.58 -24.84
C ALA A 21 14.27 11.59 -25.44
N ASN A 22 14.62 12.72 -26.06
CA ASN A 22 15.92 12.94 -26.69
C ASN A 22 17.01 13.41 -25.71
N SER A 23 16.71 13.60 -24.42
CA SER A 23 17.68 14.06 -23.42
C SER A 23 18.26 12.90 -22.63
N ARG A 24 19.59 12.76 -22.61
CA ARG A 24 20.28 11.79 -21.73
C ARG A 24 20.01 12.03 -20.24
N TRP A 25 19.62 13.25 -19.88
CA TRP A 25 19.34 13.66 -18.51
C TRP A 25 17.92 13.32 -18.04
N ALA A 26 17.06 12.80 -18.93
CA ALA A 26 15.71 12.38 -18.53
C ALA A 26 15.72 11.26 -17.49
N LEU A 27 16.66 10.30 -17.61
CA LEU A 27 16.82 9.21 -16.63
C LEU A 27 17.24 9.69 -15.24
N PRO A 28 18.36 10.42 -15.05
CA PRO A 28 18.76 10.87 -13.71
C PRO A 28 17.75 11.84 -13.09
N VAL A 29 17.13 12.73 -13.89
CA VAL A 29 16.07 13.63 -13.38
C VAL A 29 14.82 12.84 -12.98
N GLY A 30 14.39 11.90 -13.82
CA GLY A 30 13.29 10.99 -13.51
C GLY A 30 13.57 10.17 -12.25
N LEU A 31 14.77 9.64 -12.09
CA LEU A 31 15.18 8.87 -10.92
C LEU A 31 15.09 9.71 -9.64
N LEU A 32 15.51 10.98 -9.66
CA LEU A 32 15.34 11.90 -8.54
C LEU A 32 13.85 12.09 -8.19
N PHE A 33 12.97 12.19 -9.19
CA PHE A 33 11.53 12.24 -8.93
C PHE A 33 10.97 10.94 -8.37
N VAL A 34 11.47 9.78 -8.81
CA VAL A 34 11.08 8.48 -8.24
C VAL A 34 11.50 8.40 -6.77
N PHE A 35 12.71 8.84 -6.43
CA PHE A 35 13.14 8.94 -5.03
C PHE A 35 12.25 9.90 -4.24
N SER A 36 11.99 11.10 -4.77
CA SER A 36 11.10 12.08 -4.14
C SER A 36 9.69 11.52 -3.90
N GLY A 37 9.10 10.87 -4.90
CA GLY A 37 7.81 10.18 -4.78
C GLY A 37 7.84 8.98 -3.83
N GLY A 38 8.98 8.29 -3.74
CA GLY A 38 9.21 7.23 -2.76
C GLY A 38 9.24 7.76 -1.34
N VAL A 39 9.98 8.84 -1.07
CA VAL A 39 9.98 9.50 0.24
C VAL A 39 8.58 9.96 0.58
N ALA A 40 7.89 10.65 -0.33
CA ALA A 40 6.51 11.11 -0.16
C ALA A 40 5.51 9.97 0.16
N ARG A 41 5.77 8.76 -0.31
CA ARG A 41 4.89 7.60 -0.08
C ARG A 41 5.16 6.87 1.24
N TYR A 42 6.39 6.95 1.75
CA TYR A 42 6.85 6.08 2.83
C TYR A 42 7.26 6.83 4.10
N TYR A 43 7.28 8.17 4.10
CA TYR A 43 7.75 8.93 5.26
C TYR A 43 6.88 8.76 6.52
N ASP A 44 5.60 8.41 6.33
CA ASP A 44 4.58 8.19 7.35
C ASP A 44 4.34 6.70 7.66
N ASN A 45 4.98 5.80 6.92
CA ASN A 45 4.76 4.36 6.99
C ASN A 45 6.04 3.55 7.21
N ALA A 46 7.22 4.16 7.13
CA ALA A 46 8.51 3.52 7.27
C ALA A 46 9.49 4.40 8.05
N TYR A 47 10.31 3.77 8.89
CA TYR A 47 11.46 4.43 9.50
C TYR A 47 12.62 4.44 8.51
N LEU A 48 12.60 5.41 7.58
CA LEU A 48 13.50 5.49 6.44
C LEU A 48 15.00 5.28 6.74
N PRO A 49 15.58 5.74 7.87
CA PRO A 49 16.99 5.45 8.18
C PRO A 49 17.32 3.96 8.29
N ALA A 50 16.42 3.15 8.86
CA ALA A 50 16.61 1.70 8.97
C ALA A 50 15.96 0.92 7.82
N GLU A 51 14.89 1.47 7.24
CA GLU A 51 14.05 0.83 6.22
C GLU A 51 14.28 1.41 4.81
N TRP A 52 15.47 1.96 4.55
CA TRP A 52 15.81 2.62 3.27
C TRP A 52 15.59 1.72 2.03
N HIS A 53 15.68 0.40 2.20
CA HIS A 53 15.44 -0.60 1.16
C HIS A 53 14.01 -0.53 0.58
N VAL A 54 13.04 0.04 1.30
CA VAL A 54 11.67 0.28 0.81
C VAL A 54 11.68 1.24 -0.39
N LEU A 55 12.58 2.22 -0.42
CA LEU A 55 12.76 3.12 -1.57
C LEU A 55 13.25 2.37 -2.82
N LEU A 56 14.14 1.37 -2.62
CA LEU A 56 14.61 0.51 -3.72
C LEU A 56 13.48 -0.36 -4.29
N ARG A 57 12.56 -0.85 -3.45
CA ARG A 57 11.40 -1.61 -3.92
C ARG A 57 10.56 -0.79 -4.89
N GLY A 58 10.35 0.50 -4.60
CA GLY A 58 9.65 1.42 -5.50
C GLY A 58 10.31 1.52 -6.87
N ILE A 59 11.64 1.65 -6.91
CA ILE A 59 12.42 1.65 -8.16
C ILE A 59 12.25 0.32 -8.90
N GLY A 60 12.43 -0.81 -8.22
CA GLY A 60 12.29 -2.15 -8.80
C GLY A 60 10.92 -2.38 -9.44
N VAL A 61 9.84 -2.03 -8.73
CA VAL A 61 8.47 -2.12 -9.25
C VAL A 61 8.29 -1.23 -10.48
N THR A 62 8.80 0.00 -10.48
CA THR A 62 8.69 0.90 -11.65
C THR A 62 9.45 0.37 -12.86
N LEU A 63 10.61 -0.25 -12.66
CA LEU A 63 11.40 -0.87 -13.73
C LEU A 63 10.64 -2.04 -14.35
N ILE A 64 10.17 -2.98 -13.54
CA ILE A 64 9.38 -4.14 -14.01
C ILE A 64 8.14 -3.67 -14.77
N ASN A 65 7.38 -2.75 -14.20
CA ASN A 65 6.16 -2.23 -14.82
C ASN A 65 6.45 -1.53 -16.14
N SER A 66 7.48 -0.68 -16.19
CA SER A 66 7.86 0.01 -17.42
C SER A 66 8.33 -0.96 -18.51
N PHE A 67 9.08 -2.01 -18.14
CA PHE A 67 9.59 -3.00 -19.06
C PHE A 67 8.45 -3.82 -19.68
N VAL A 68 7.56 -4.35 -18.85
CA VAL A 68 6.40 -5.14 -19.30
C VAL A 68 5.47 -4.29 -20.17
N LEU A 69 5.13 -3.07 -19.72
CA LEU A 69 4.28 -2.17 -20.48
C LEU A 69 4.89 -1.79 -21.83
N PHE A 70 6.18 -1.43 -21.86
CA PHE A 70 6.86 -1.07 -23.10
C PHE A 70 6.97 -2.26 -24.05
N GLY A 71 7.27 -3.46 -23.53
CA GLY A 71 7.29 -4.70 -24.29
C GLY A 71 5.94 -5.01 -24.93
N LEU A 72 4.86 -4.95 -24.15
CA LEU A 72 3.50 -5.11 -24.66
C LEU A 72 3.18 -4.09 -25.77
N ALA A 73 3.52 -2.82 -25.56
CA ALA A 73 3.30 -1.77 -26.56
C ALA A 73 4.14 -2.00 -27.85
N CYS A 74 5.35 -2.55 -27.75
CA CYS A 74 6.16 -2.91 -28.91
C CYS A 74 5.56 -4.07 -29.70
N VAL A 75 5.08 -5.11 -29.01
CA VAL A 75 4.37 -6.24 -29.62
C VAL A 75 3.11 -5.73 -30.33
N PHE A 76 2.33 -4.90 -29.66
CA PHE A 76 1.14 -4.25 -30.22
C PHE A 76 1.44 -3.43 -31.48
N ALA A 77 2.56 -2.69 -31.50
CA ALA A 77 2.94 -1.88 -32.65
C ALA A 77 3.49 -2.70 -33.84
N ALA A 78 4.00 -3.91 -33.59
CA ALA A 78 4.45 -4.91 -34.58
C ALA A 78 5.35 -4.36 -35.72
N LYS A 79 6.30 -3.46 -35.42
CA LYS A 79 7.24 -2.90 -36.41
C LYS A 79 8.65 -3.43 -36.21
N ALA A 80 9.26 -3.99 -37.25
CA ALA A 80 10.66 -4.44 -37.24
C ALA A 80 11.65 -3.34 -36.79
N ASP A 81 11.42 -2.09 -37.20
CA ASP A 81 12.30 -0.97 -36.82
C ASP A 81 12.22 -0.58 -35.35
N VAL A 82 11.10 -0.87 -34.67
CA VAL A 82 10.97 -0.66 -33.21
C VAL A 82 11.95 -1.58 -32.49
N TRP A 83 12.04 -2.84 -32.92
CA TRP A 83 12.90 -3.85 -32.32
C TRP A 83 14.38 -3.53 -32.52
N LYS A 84 14.78 -3.01 -33.70
CA LYS A 84 16.18 -2.59 -33.97
C LYS A 84 16.69 -1.52 -33.00
N GLN A 85 15.80 -0.66 -32.50
CA GLN A 85 16.16 0.43 -31.58
C GLN A 85 15.55 0.25 -30.19
N TRP A 86 15.20 -0.99 -29.82
CA TRP A 86 14.45 -1.29 -28.60
C TRP A 86 15.09 -0.66 -27.37
N GLY A 87 16.40 -0.83 -27.17
CA GLY A 87 17.09 -0.30 -25.98
C GLY A 87 17.05 1.21 -25.88
N LYS A 88 17.30 1.95 -26.98
CA LYS A 88 17.26 3.42 -26.99
C LYS A 88 15.84 3.94 -26.72
N ARG A 89 14.83 3.30 -27.31
CA ARG A 89 13.41 3.65 -27.12
C ARG A 89 12.92 3.32 -25.72
N TYR A 90 13.34 2.18 -25.17
CA TYR A 90 13.02 1.79 -23.81
C TYR A 90 13.62 2.77 -22.79
N LEU A 91 14.89 3.16 -22.94
CA LEU A 91 15.51 4.13 -22.03
C LEU A 91 14.84 5.51 -22.11
N ALA A 92 14.44 5.96 -23.30
CA ALA A 92 13.66 7.18 -23.46
C ALA A 92 12.27 7.06 -22.80
N PHE A 93 11.60 5.93 -22.98
CA PHE A 93 10.33 5.62 -22.33
C PHE A 93 10.49 5.60 -20.80
N LEU A 94 11.51 4.94 -20.27
CA LEU A 94 11.79 4.85 -18.84
C LEU A 94 12.03 6.23 -18.22
N GLY A 95 12.82 7.09 -18.87
CA GLY A 95 13.03 8.46 -18.43
C GLY A 95 11.72 9.26 -18.36
N LEU A 96 10.88 9.17 -19.39
CA LEU A 96 9.56 9.81 -19.43
C LEU A 96 8.60 9.21 -18.39
N PHE A 97 8.63 7.90 -18.20
CA PHE A 97 7.82 7.20 -17.21
C PHE A 97 8.18 7.65 -15.80
N TRP A 98 9.47 7.78 -15.49
CA TRP A 98 9.95 8.28 -14.20
C TRP A 98 9.70 9.77 -13.99
N ILE A 99 9.68 10.58 -15.05
CA ILE A 99 9.27 11.99 -14.97
C ILE A 99 7.81 12.15 -14.52
N SER A 100 6.97 11.11 -14.63
CA SER A 100 5.61 11.08 -14.09
C SER A 100 5.52 10.86 -12.57
N ALA A 101 6.65 10.56 -11.91
CA ALA A 101 6.68 10.30 -10.47
C ALA A 101 6.18 11.44 -9.58
N PRO A 102 6.26 12.74 -9.93
CA PRO A 102 5.67 13.82 -9.15
C PRO A 102 4.18 13.67 -8.86
N MET A 103 3.43 12.95 -9.70
CA MET A 103 2.02 12.68 -9.42
C MET A 103 1.81 11.79 -8.19
N ALA A 104 2.86 11.11 -7.74
CA ALA A 104 2.83 10.35 -6.49
C ALA A 104 2.76 11.24 -5.24
N TRP A 105 3.13 12.51 -5.36
CA TRP A 105 3.04 13.47 -4.27
C TRP A 105 1.60 13.68 -3.78
N LEU A 106 0.62 13.59 -4.68
CA LEU A 106 -0.79 13.82 -4.35
C LEU A 106 -1.35 12.79 -3.38
N TYR A 107 -0.92 11.54 -3.47
CA TYR A 107 -1.35 10.49 -2.54
C TYR A 107 -0.38 10.31 -1.35
N GLY A 108 0.73 11.07 -1.30
CA GLY A 108 1.59 11.16 -0.11
C GLY A 108 1.07 12.14 0.94
N ILE A 109 -0.12 12.71 0.73
CA ILE A 109 -0.80 13.58 1.69
C ILE A 109 -1.38 12.69 2.80
N PRO A 110 -1.07 12.94 4.09
CA PRO A 110 -1.51 12.10 5.19
C PRO A 110 -2.94 12.49 5.58
N TYR A 111 -3.92 12.03 4.81
CA TYR A 111 -5.34 12.36 4.99
C TYR A 111 -5.86 11.99 6.39
N GLU A 112 -5.26 10.98 7.02
CA GLU A 112 -5.57 10.47 8.35
C GLU A 112 -5.32 11.50 9.46
N GLN A 113 -4.52 12.54 9.19
CA GLN A 113 -4.27 13.64 10.13
C GLN A 113 -5.33 14.74 10.07
N PHE A 114 -6.09 14.81 8.98
CA PHE A 114 -7.02 15.90 8.70
C PHE A 114 -8.48 15.46 8.68
N LEU A 115 -8.74 14.17 8.45
CA LEU A 115 -10.07 13.63 8.20
C LEU A 115 -10.39 12.48 9.18
N SER A 116 -11.68 12.18 9.31
CA SER A 116 -12.11 10.95 10.00
C SER A 116 -11.52 9.72 9.30
N PRO A 117 -11.37 8.56 9.98
CA PRO A 117 -10.82 7.36 9.35
C PRO A 117 -11.54 6.94 8.06
N VAL A 118 -12.86 7.02 8.03
CA VAL A 118 -13.68 6.68 6.85
C VAL A 118 -13.48 7.70 5.73
N ASP A 119 -13.45 9.00 6.07
CA ASP A 119 -13.25 10.06 5.07
C ASP A 119 -11.82 10.06 4.52
N ALA A 120 -10.83 9.72 5.34
CA ALA A 120 -9.43 9.57 4.92
C ALA A 120 -9.29 8.44 3.88
N VAL A 121 -9.91 7.27 4.12
CA VAL A 121 -9.94 6.17 3.15
C VAL A 121 -10.59 6.60 1.83
N ARG A 122 -11.73 7.31 1.90
CA ARG A 122 -12.43 7.83 0.71
C ARG A 122 -11.58 8.85 -0.06
N ALA A 123 -10.96 9.80 0.63
CA ALA A 123 -10.11 10.82 0.02
C ALA A 123 -8.89 10.20 -0.67
N ASN A 124 -8.26 9.21 -0.03
CA ASN A 124 -7.15 8.46 -0.60
C ASN A 124 -7.60 7.69 -1.86
N ALA A 125 -8.73 6.99 -1.80
CA ALA A 125 -9.28 6.25 -2.94
C ALA A 125 -9.61 7.14 -4.15
N TRP A 126 -10.21 8.31 -3.93
CA TRP A 126 -10.45 9.30 -4.99
C TRP A 126 -9.17 9.85 -5.59
N THR A 127 -8.20 10.19 -4.73
CA THR A 127 -6.89 10.69 -5.19
C THR A 127 -6.18 9.64 -6.05
N LEU A 128 -6.17 8.37 -5.62
CA LEU A 128 -5.59 7.27 -6.37
C LEU A 128 -6.30 7.04 -7.71
N SER A 129 -7.64 7.16 -7.75
CA SER A 129 -8.44 7.07 -8.97
C SER A 129 -8.07 8.17 -9.98
N ILE A 130 -7.94 9.42 -9.53
CA ILE A 130 -7.54 10.55 -10.39
C ILE A 130 -6.12 10.36 -10.92
N VAL A 131 -5.17 10.03 -10.04
CA VAL A 131 -3.76 9.84 -10.40
C VAL A 131 -3.57 8.66 -11.34
N SER A 132 -4.28 7.55 -11.12
CA SER A 132 -4.21 6.37 -11.99
C SER A 132 -4.78 6.64 -13.38
N ALA A 133 -5.94 7.31 -13.47
CA ALA A 133 -6.52 7.73 -14.75
C ALA A 133 -5.57 8.64 -15.52
N TRP A 134 -5.00 9.65 -14.86
CA TRP A 134 -3.99 10.51 -15.46
C TRP A 134 -2.75 9.71 -15.94
N ARG A 135 -2.25 8.76 -15.13
CA ARG A 135 -1.07 7.94 -15.49
C ARG A 135 -1.31 7.09 -16.72
N VAL A 136 -2.49 6.49 -16.85
CA VAL A 136 -2.87 5.70 -18.04
C VAL A 136 -2.85 6.59 -19.28
N LEU A 137 -3.51 7.75 -19.22
CA LEU A 137 -3.56 8.69 -20.35
C LEU A 137 -2.15 9.21 -20.69
N PHE A 138 -1.33 9.52 -19.68
CA PHE A 138 0.03 9.99 -19.88
C PHE A 138 0.93 8.91 -20.52
N ALA A 139 0.88 7.68 -20.02
CA ALA A 139 1.64 6.56 -20.59
C ALA A 139 1.20 6.24 -22.02
N ALA A 140 -0.11 6.24 -22.30
CA ALA A 140 -0.64 6.07 -23.65
C ALA A 140 -0.16 7.18 -24.59
N ARG A 141 -0.11 8.43 -24.10
CA ARG A 141 0.39 9.59 -24.86
C ARG A 141 1.88 9.46 -25.18
N ILE A 142 2.70 9.07 -24.21
CA ILE A 142 4.13 8.82 -24.41
C ILE A 142 4.33 7.73 -25.46
N LEU A 143 3.71 6.56 -25.28
CA LEU A 143 3.88 5.41 -26.17
C LEU A 143 3.36 5.70 -27.57
N SER A 144 2.25 6.44 -27.70
CA SER A 144 1.73 6.92 -28.97
C SER A 144 2.76 7.75 -29.73
N ASN A 145 3.42 8.69 -29.05
CA ASN A 145 4.46 9.53 -29.65
C ASN A 145 5.73 8.73 -30.00
N LEU A 146 6.18 7.83 -29.11
CA LEU A 146 7.40 7.04 -29.32
C LEU A 146 7.25 5.98 -30.43
N LEU A 147 6.08 5.33 -30.51
CA LEU A 147 5.83 4.22 -31.45
C LEU A 147 5.15 4.68 -32.75
N GLY A 148 4.65 5.91 -32.81
CA GLY A 148 3.98 6.47 -33.99
C GLY A 148 2.64 5.80 -34.27
N VAL A 149 1.89 5.53 -33.21
CA VAL A 149 0.56 4.91 -33.23
C VAL A 149 -0.44 5.92 -32.69
N SER A 150 -1.68 5.92 -33.19
CA SER A 150 -2.72 6.84 -32.70
C SER A 150 -2.91 6.73 -31.18
N PHE A 151 -3.14 7.86 -30.52
CA PHE A 151 -3.32 7.93 -29.06
C PHE A 151 -4.46 7.02 -28.59
N ALA A 152 -5.62 7.10 -29.25
CA ALA A 152 -6.78 6.28 -28.92
C ALA A 152 -6.49 4.77 -28.97
N ALA A 153 -5.74 4.30 -29.99
CA ALA A 153 -5.36 2.89 -30.07
C ALA A 153 -4.40 2.48 -28.94
N MET A 154 -3.52 3.38 -28.50
CA MET A 154 -2.55 3.11 -27.43
C MET A 154 -3.17 3.09 -26.02
N VAL A 155 -4.37 3.65 -25.84
CA VAL A 155 -5.07 3.61 -24.55
C VAL A 155 -5.40 2.16 -24.16
N PHE A 156 -5.81 1.31 -25.11
CA PHE A 156 -6.21 -0.08 -24.84
C PHE A 156 -5.10 -0.98 -24.29
N PRO A 157 -3.89 -1.08 -24.89
CA PRO A 157 -2.81 -1.88 -24.30
C PRO A 157 -2.37 -1.35 -22.93
N VAL A 158 -2.41 -0.04 -22.70
CA VAL A 158 -2.07 0.55 -21.39
C VAL A 158 -3.14 0.22 -20.34
N LEU A 159 -4.43 0.31 -20.69
CA LEU A 159 -5.53 -0.10 -19.82
C LEU A 159 -5.46 -1.60 -19.52
N PHE A 160 -5.24 -2.43 -20.54
CA PHE A 160 -5.09 -3.87 -20.38
C PHE A 160 -3.95 -4.21 -19.42
N PHE A 161 -2.77 -3.62 -19.62
CA PHE A 161 -1.63 -3.80 -18.72
C PHE A 161 -1.95 -3.34 -17.28
N SER A 162 -2.53 -2.14 -17.13
CA SER A 162 -2.82 -1.57 -15.81
C SER A 162 -3.83 -2.44 -15.06
N ASN A 163 -4.84 -2.94 -15.77
CA ASN A 163 -5.85 -3.83 -15.23
C ASN A 163 -5.26 -5.19 -14.82
N ALA A 164 -4.39 -5.77 -15.65
CA ALA A 164 -3.67 -7.00 -15.34
C ALA A 164 -2.75 -6.83 -14.11
N ALA A 165 -2.05 -5.68 -14.00
CA ALA A 165 -1.22 -5.37 -12.85
C ALA A 165 -2.03 -5.27 -11.55
N VAL A 166 -3.20 -4.64 -11.59
CA VAL A 166 -4.14 -4.57 -10.44
C VAL A 166 -4.61 -5.97 -10.05
N LEU A 167 -4.99 -6.79 -11.03
CA LEU A 167 -5.45 -8.16 -10.77
C LEU A 167 -4.35 -9.02 -10.13
N VAL A 168 -3.11 -8.94 -10.63
CA VAL A 168 -1.97 -9.64 -10.03
C VAL A 168 -1.69 -9.12 -8.62
N ALA A 169 -1.63 -7.80 -8.42
CA ALA A 169 -1.38 -7.21 -7.10
C ALA A 169 -2.44 -7.64 -6.07
N THR A 170 -3.73 -7.55 -6.41
CA THR A 170 -4.85 -7.94 -5.53
C THR A 170 -4.99 -9.46 -5.33
N SER A 171 -4.38 -10.27 -6.20
CA SER A 171 -4.34 -11.73 -6.03
C SER A 171 -3.18 -12.19 -5.15
N LEU A 172 -2.07 -11.44 -5.13
CA LEU A 172 -0.91 -11.71 -4.28
C LEU A 172 -1.04 -11.09 -2.88
N MET A 173 -1.88 -10.06 -2.73
CA MET A 173 -2.16 -9.48 -1.42
C MET A 173 -2.94 -10.47 -0.55
N PRO A 174 -2.48 -10.73 0.69
CA PRO A 174 -3.23 -11.57 1.61
C PRO A 174 -4.61 -10.93 1.84
N ARG A 175 -5.66 -11.64 1.43
CA ARG A 175 -7.03 -11.17 1.65
C ARG A 175 -7.39 -11.44 3.11
N PRO A 176 -8.06 -10.52 3.80
CA PRO A 176 -8.70 -10.85 5.06
C PRO A 176 -9.75 -11.94 4.77
N LEU A 177 -9.44 -13.20 5.09
CA LEU A 177 -10.28 -14.37 4.79
C LEU A 177 -11.58 -14.42 5.63
N PHE A 178 -11.85 -13.40 6.44
CA PHE A 178 -12.71 -13.50 7.60
C PHE A 178 -14.20 -13.22 7.35
N ASP A 179 -14.59 -12.77 6.15
CA ASP A 179 -15.90 -12.12 6.00
C ASP A 179 -16.98 -12.95 5.28
N LEU A 180 -16.67 -14.12 4.68
CA LEU A 180 -17.71 -14.87 3.95
C LEU A 180 -18.41 -15.98 4.75
N MET A 181 -17.81 -16.47 5.85
CA MET A 181 -18.36 -17.62 6.60
C MET A 181 -18.23 -17.56 8.13
N GLY A 182 -17.56 -16.55 8.70
CA GLY A 182 -17.20 -16.54 10.13
C GLY A 182 -18.04 -15.63 11.05
N GLY A 183 -18.94 -14.80 10.51
CA GLY A 183 -19.75 -13.87 11.32
C GLY A 183 -18.96 -12.79 12.08
N MET A 184 -17.65 -12.70 11.88
CA MET A 184 -16.80 -11.68 12.50
C MET A 184 -16.98 -10.37 11.76
N GLN A 185 -17.53 -9.38 12.46
CA GLN A 185 -17.78 -8.08 11.86
C GLN A 185 -16.49 -7.25 11.84
N LEU A 186 -16.01 -6.92 10.63
CA LEU A 186 -14.92 -5.97 10.42
C LEU A 186 -15.29 -4.59 11.00
N THR A 187 -14.29 -3.83 11.44
CA THR A 187 -14.48 -2.40 11.72
C THR A 187 -15.01 -1.70 10.46
N GLU A 188 -15.73 -0.58 10.58
CA GLU A 188 -16.26 0.15 9.42
C GLU A 188 -15.16 0.50 8.41
N VAL A 189 -13.96 0.84 8.90
CA VAL A 189 -12.77 1.12 8.11
C VAL A 189 -12.28 -0.14 7.39
N GLU A 190 -12.13 -1.26 8.09
CA GLU A 190 -11.71 -2.53 7.49
C GLU A 190 -12.72 -3.04 6.46
N ARG A 191 -14.01 -2.89 6.73
CA ARG A 191 -15.09 -3.26 5.82
C ARG A 191 -15.06 -2.43 4.55
N GLU A 192 -14.87 -1.11 4.66
CA GLU A 192 -14.73 -0.24 3.47
C GLU A 192 -13.48 -0.63 2.66
N ILE A 193 -12.35 -0.89 3.32
CA ILE A 193 -11.12 -1.35 2.63
C ILE A 193 -11.36 -2.69 1.91
N ALA A 194 -11.99 -3.66 2.59
CA ALA A 194 -12.28 -4.98 2.03
C ALA A 194 -13.25 -4.89 0.84
N ASN A 195 -14.35 -4.13 0.99
CA ASN A 195 -15.32 -3.89 -0.08
C ASN A 195 -14.64 -3.27 -1.31
N ARG A 196 -13.82 -2.24 -1.13
CA ARG A 196 -13.09 -1.60 -2.22
C ARG A 196 -12.13 -2.54 -2.92
N ALA A 197 -11.43 -3.40 -2.16
CA ALA A 197 -10.54 -4.39 -2.74
C ALA A 197 -11.30 -5.42 -3.58
N ILE A 198 -12.42 -5.93 -3.07
CA ILE A 198 -13.29 -6.90 -3.78
C ILE A 198 -13.91 -6.25 -5.02
N GLU A 199 -14.48 -5.05 -4.90
CA GLU A 199 -15.04 -4.28 -6.02
C GLU A 199 -14.00 -4.07 -7.13
N THR A 200 -12.81 -3.60 -6.75
CA THR A 200 -11.70 -3.35 -7.69
C THR A 200 -11.28 -4.62 -8.39
N GLN A 201 -11.16 -5.73 -7.66
CA GLN A 201 -10.77 -7.01 -8.23
C GLN A 201 -11.86 -7.57 -9.16
N ALA A 202 -13.14 -7.47 -8.78
CA ALA A 202 -14.26 -7.92 -9.60
C ALA A 202 -14.32 -7.14 -10.91
N VAL A 203 -14.23 -5.79 -10.84
CA VAL A 203 -14.17 -4.93 -12.02
C VAL A 203 -12.98 -5.29 -12.89
N ALA A 204 -11.79 -5.47 -12.30
CA ALA A 204 -10.61 -5.84 -13.06
C ALA A 204 -10.75 -7.21 -13.75
N THR A 205 -11.35 -8.18 -13.07
CA THR A 205 -11.59 -9.53 -13.61
C THR A 205 -12.56 -9.48 -14.79
N ILE A 206 -13.67 -8.74 -14.66
CA ILE A 206 -14.67 -8.60 -15.73
C ILE A 206 -14.11 -7.81 -16.91
N ALA A 207 -13.32 -6.76 -16.66
CA ALA A 207 -12.78 -5.88 -17.69
C ALA A 207 -11.67 -6.52 -18.55
N ILE A 208 -11.01 -7.58 -18.08
CA ILE A 208 -9.81 -8.11 -18.77
C ILE A 208 -10.11 -8.63 -20.18
N ILE A 209 -11.24 -9.34 -20.37
CA ILE A 209 -11.62 -9.92 -21.67
C ILE A 209 -12.04 -8.82 -22.66
N PRO A 210 -12.97 -7.90 -22.31
CA PRO A 210 -13.31 -6.77 -23.17
C PRO A 210 -12.09 -5.91 -23.54
N LEU A 211 -11.18 -5.65 -22.59
CA LEU A 211 -9.96 -4.88 -22.86
C LEU A 211 -9.01 -5.62 -23.80
N ALA A 212 -8.87 -6.95 -23.67
CA ALA A 212 -8.07 -7.75 -24.58
C ALA A 212 -8.63 -7.71 -26.02
N LEU A 213 -9.95 -7.89 -26.17
CA LEU A 213 -10.61 -7.79 -27.47
C LEU A 213 -10.49 -6.39 -28.08
N ALA A 214 -10.71 -5.34 -27.27
CA ALA A 214 -10.56 -3.96 -27.70
C ALA A 214 -9.12 -3.63 -28.09
N MET A 215 -8.13 -4.18 -27.38
CA MET A 215 -6.72 -4.07 -27.76
C MET A 215 -6.46 -4.75 -29.10
N LEU A 216 -6.93 -5.98 -29.34
CA LEU A 216 -6.75 -6.66 -30.63
C LEU A 216 -7.41 -5.89 -31.78
N LEU A 217 -8.63 -5.40 -31.57
CA LEU A 217 -9.34 -4.57 -32.55
C LEU A 217 -8.60 -3.25 -32.82
N ALA A 218 -8.13 -2.58 -31.77
CA ALA A 218 -7.36 -1.36 -31.89
C ALA A 218 -6.04 -1.58 -32.64
N ALA A 219 -5.38 -2.74 -32.46
CA ALA A 219 -4.19 -3.12 -33.20
C ALA A 219 -4.48 -3.27 -34.70
N ALA A 220 -5.61 -3.92 -35.04
CA ALA A 220 -6.05 -4.11 -36.43
C ALA A 220 -6.41 -2.78 -37.12
N LEU A 221 -6.99 -1.83 -36.37
CA LEU A 221 -7.47 -0.54 -36.89
C LEU A 221 -6.45 0.60 -36.74
N ALA A 222 -5.29 0.36 -36.12
CA ALA A 222 -4.35 1.40 -35.74
C ALA A 222 -3.81 2.19 -36.95
N ARG A 223 -4.19 3.47 -37.03
CA ARG A 223 -3.54 4.42 -37.96
C ARG A 223 -2.13 4.76 -37.47
N ARG A 224 -1.19 4.71 -38.41
CA ARG A 224 0.24 4.94 -38.17
C ARG A 224 0.58 6.39 -38.49
N THR A 225 1.12 7.12 -37.52
CA THR A 225 1.43 8.56 -37.62
C THR A 225 2.92 8.85 -37.81
N GLY A 226 3.74 7.81 -37.94
CA GLY A 226 5.20 7.91 -38.02
C GLY A 226 5.84 7.89 -36.63
N ALA A 227 6.81 7.00 -36.42
CA ALA A 227 7.49 6.89 -35.12
C ALA A 227 8.50 8.02 -34.94
N MET A 228 8.66 8.49 -33.71
CA MET A 228 9.66 9.49 -33.36
C MET A 228 11.09 8.97 -33.64
N ALA A 229 11.91 9.81 -34.27
CA ALA A 229 13.34 9.56 -34.35
C ALA A 229 14.01 9.97 -33.03
N ILE A 230 14.77 9.06 -32.43
CA ILE A 230 15.51 9.35 -31.19
C ILE A 230 16.91 9.82 -31.55
N VAL A 231 17.15 11.11 -31.38
CA VAL A 231 18.46 11.76 -31.54
C VAL A 231 18.89 12.28 -30.18
N GLN A 232 19.88 11.64 -29.58
CA GLN A 232 20.33 12.00 -28.24
C GLN A 232 21.01 13.38 -28.24
N THR A 233 20.52 14.27 -27.39
CA THR A 233 21.09 15.59 -27.12
C THR A 233 21.71 15.60 -25.72
N SER A 234 22.82 16.34 -25.55
CA SER A 234 23.70 16.19 -24.38
C SER A 234 23.66 17.36 -23.38
N THR A 235 22.84 18.39 -23.61
CA THR A 235 22.83 19.61 -22.79
C THR A 235 22.27 19.36 -21.39
N MET A 236 23.02 19.77 -20.36
CA MET A 236 22.64 19.58 -18.96
C MET A 236 21.46 20.48 -18.56
N PRO A 237 20.35 19.93 -18.05
CA PRO A 237 19.17 20.71 -17.75
C PRO A 237 19.19 21.23 -16.31
N LYS A 238 19.99 22.27 -16.05
CA LYS A 238 20.14 22.86 -14.70
C LYS A 238 18.80 23.12 -14.01
N GLY A 239 17.84 23.73 -14.71
CA GLY A 239 16.52 24.04 -14.14
C GLY A 239 15.71 22.81 -13.73
N ALA A 240 15.73 21.74 -14.53
CA ALA A 240 15.01 20.51 -14.19
C ALA A 240 15.66 19.75 -13.03
N LEU A 241 17.00 19.76 -12.95
CA LEU A 241 17.75 19.19 -11.82
C LEU A 241 17.47 19.95 -10.52
N VAL A 242 17.48 21.29 -10.57
CA VAL A 242 17.14 22.13 -9.41
C VAL A 242 15.70 21.84 -8.97
N PHE A 243 14.75 21.73 -9.91
CA PHE A 243 13.37 21.40 -9.59
C PHE A 243 13.23 20.01 -8.93
N ALA A 244 13.86 18.97 -9.50
CA ALA A 244 13.83 17.63 -8.92
C ALA A 244 14.51 17.54 -7.55
N GLY A 245 15.65 18.21 -7.38
CA GLY A 245 16.35 18.30 -6.10
C GLY A 245 15.50 19.05 -5.05
N SER A 246 14.88 20.17 -5.43
CA SER A 246 13.99 20.94 -4.54
C SER A 246 12.79 20.10 -4.11
N ALA A 247 12.20 19.34 -5.03
CA ALA A 247 11.10 18.44 -4.70
C ALA A 247 11.50 17.35 -3.70
N LEU A 248 12.71 16.78 -3.81
CA LEU A 248 13.22 15.85 -2.80
C LEU A 248 13.36 16.53 -1.44
N VAL A 249 13.93 17.75 -1.40
CA VAL A 249 14.11 18.53 -0.16
C VAL A 249 12.78 18.87 0.51
N ILE A 250 11.75 19.21 -0.26
CA ILE A 250 10.40 19.51 0.26
C ILE A 250 9.87 18.34 1.10
N TRP A 251 10.06 17.10 0.65
CA TRP A 251 9.58 15.92 1.37
C TRP A 251 10.43 15.51 2.57
N ILE A 252 11.65 16.05 2.72
CA ILE A 252 12.49 15.80 3.91
C ILE A 252 11.87 16.43 5.16
N ASN A 253 11.21 17.58 5.04
CA ASN A 253 10.66 18.28 6.22
C ASN A 253 9.47 17.53 6.86
N PRO A 254 8.42 17.10 6.12
CA PRO A 254 7.40 16.22 6.67
C PRO A 254 7.96 14.91 7.22
N ALA A 255 8.94 14.32 6.52
CA ALA A 255 9.59 13.09 6.97
C ALA A 255 10.29 13.26 8.32
N ARG A 256 10.93 14.41 8.57
CA ARG A 256 11.56 14.73 9.86
C ARG A 256 10.53 14.89 10.97
N ALA A 257 9.38 15.51 10.68
CA ALA A 257 8.31 15.69 11.65
C ALA A 257 7.74 14.33 12.12
N MET A 258 7.58 13.37 11.22
CA MET A 258 7.06 12.03 11.52
C MET A 258 8.12 11.06 12.05
N LEU A 259 9.41 11.43 11.98
CA LEU A 259 10.52 10.53 12.29
C LEU A 259 10.46 9.93 13.71
N PRO A 260 10.13 10.69 14.78
CA PRO A 260 10.07 10.12 16.14
C PRO A 260 9.01 9.04 16.29
N GLU A 261 7.83 9.22 15.70
CA GLU A 261 6.75 8.22 15.72
C GLU A 261 7.17 6.94 14.98
N GLN A 262 7.76 7.11 13.80
CA GLN A 262 8.24 5.98 12.99
C GLN A 262 9.38 5.23 13.66
N GLU A 263 10.28 5.93 14.35
CA GLU A 263 11.37 5.30 15.10
C GLU A 263 10.83 4.43 16.24
N ARG A 264 9.92 4.96 17.06
CA ARG A 264 9.29 4.21 18.16
C ARG A 264 8.55 2.98 17.65
N ARG A 265 7.77 3.16 16.57
CA ARG A 265 7.10 2.07 15.85
C ARG A 265 8.09 0.99 15.45
N TYR A 266 9.15 1.38 14.74
CA TYR A 266 10.18 0.47 14.23
C TYR A 266 10.87 -0.31 15.36
N ARG A 267 11.23 0.35 16.46
CA ARG A 267 11.87 -0.30 17.63
C ARG A 267 10.95 -1.35 18.24
N ALA A 268 9.68 -0.99 18.49
CA ALA A 268 8.70 -1.91 19.04
C ALA A 268 8.45 -3.11 18.10
N GLU A 269 8.25 -2.87 16.80
CA GLU A 269 8.04 -3.94 15.81
C GLU A 269 9.27 -4.85 15.68
N SER A 270 10.46 -4.27 15.62
CA SER A 270 11.72 -5.03 15.49
C SER A 270 11.98 -5.93 16.69
N ALA A 271 11.68 -5.45 17.91
CA ALA A 271 11.77 -6.27 19.11
C ALA A 271 10.73 -7.41 19.11
N LEU A 272 9.47 -7.10 18.82
CA LEU A 272 8.37 -8.08 18.80
C LEU A 272 8.59 -9.17 17.73
N ARG A 273 8.84 -8.77 16.47
CA ARG A 273 9.09 -9.70 15.35
C ARG A 273 10.38 -10.51 15.51
N GLY A 274 11.37 -9.93 16.20
CA GLY A 274 12.61 -10.60 16.56
C GLY A 274 12.51 -11.55 17.76
N GLY A 275 11.30 -11.80 18.28
CA GLY A 275 11.06 -12.68 19.43
C GLY A 275 11.45 -12.08 20.79
N ARG A 276 11.92 -10.83 20.85
CA ARG A 276 12.25 -10.10 22.08
C ARG A 276 11.00 -9.43 22.65
N ILE A 277 10.01 -10.26 22.99
CA ILE A 277 8.66 -9.80 23.33
C ILE A 277 8.66 -8.83 24.51
N GLU A 278 9.40 -9.14 25.59
CA GLU A 278 9.50 -8.27 26.76
C GLU A 278 10.10 -6.89 26.44
N GLU A 279 11.09 -6.84 25.55
CA GLU A 279 11.70 -5.59 25.10
C GLU A 279 10.69 -4.77 24.30
N GLY A 280 9.94 -5.42 23.40
CA GLY A 280 8.88 -4.78 22.63
C GLY A 280 7.76 -4.23 23.51
N LEU A 281 7.26 -5.00 24.46
CA LEU A 281 6.24 -4.56 25.43
C LEU A 281 6.74 -3.41 26.32
N ARG A 282 8.03 -3.44 26.69
CA ARG A 282 8.66 -2.35 27.44
C ARG A 282 8.77 -1.08 26.61
N GLU A 283 9.13 -1.19 25.34
CA GLU A 283 9.20 -0.05 24.42
C GLU A 283 7.81 0.57 24.24
N LEU A 284 6.77 -0.23 24.03
CA LEU A 284 5.38 0.24 24.03
C LEU A 284 5.04 0.97 25.34
N SER A 285 5.40 0.39 26.47
CA SER A 285 5.06 0.93 27.80
C SER A 285 5.77 2.25 28.16
N ARG A 286 6.87 2.59 27.47
CA ARG A 286 7.60 3.86 27.69
C ARG A 286 6.87 5.08 27.14
N HIS A 287 5.91 4.86 26.25
CA HIS A 287 5.24 5.88 25.47
C HIS A 287 3.73 5.79 25.64
N VAL A 288 3.01 6.86 25.30
CA VAL A 288 1.54 6.83 25.25
C VAL A 288 1.06 6.38 23.87
N ARG A 289 -0.19 5.95 23.72
CA ARG A 289 -0.71 5.51 22.42
C ARG A 289 -0.57 6.58 21.31
N ALA A 290 -0.71 7.85 21.66
CA ALA A 290 -0.58 8.99 20.74
C ALA A 290 0.85 9.27 20.27
N ASP A 291 1.86 8.65 20.88
CA ASP A 291 3.27 8.76 20.46
C ASP A 291 3.61 7.91 19.23
N TYR A 292 2.64 7.15 18.73
CA TYR A 292 2.74 6.23 17.60
C TYR A 292 1.77 6.63 16.48
N PRO A 293 1.98 6.16 15.23
CA PRO A 293 1.11 6.52 14.13
C PRO A 293 -0.37 6.14 14.39
N PRO A 294 -1.36 6.99 14.06
CA PRO A 294 -2.76 6.82 14.46
C PRO A 294 -3.40 5.48 14.04
N ALA A 295 -3.04 4.97 12.87
CA ALA A 295 -3.55 3.72 12.31
C ALA A 295 -2.65 2.50 12.59
N TRP A 296 -1.53 2.67 13.29
CA TRP A 296 -0.58 1.58 13.50
C TRP A 296 -1.05 0.63 14.61
N GLU A 297 -1.05 -0.67 14.32
CA GLU A 297 -1.21 -1.72 15.34
C GLU A 297 0.11 -2.50 15.53
N PRO A 298 0.63 -2.67 16.76
CA PRO A 298 1.84 -3.44 17.01
C PRO A 298 1.62 -4.94 16.73
N PRO A 299 2.63 -5.69 16.26
CA PRO A 299 2.53 -7.13 16.00
C PRO A 299 2.03 -7.96 17.20
N PRO A 300 1.32 -9.08 16.96
CA PRO A 300 0.86 -9.57 15.65
C PRO A 300 -0.31 -8.76 15.10
N VAL A 301 -0.35 -8.61 13.77
CA VAL A 301 -1.47 -7.99 13.05
C VAL A 301 -2.40 -9.09 12.53
N LEU A 302 -3.43 -9.38 13.32
CA LEU A 302 -4.34 -10.52 13.10
C LEU A 302 -5.06 -10.44 11.74
N LEU A 303 -5.38 -9.22 11.28
CA LEU A 303 -6.04 -8.99 10.00
C LEU A 303 -5.24 -9.52 8.80
N TYR A 304 -3.90 -9.45 8.87
CA TYR A 304 -3.00 -9.92 7.82
C TYR A 304 -2.42 -11.31 8.09
N GLN A 305 -2.99 -12.05 9.04
CA GLN A 305 -2.50 -13.37 9.45
C GLN A 305 -1.02 -13.36 9.88
N GLU A 306 -0.51 -12.21 10.33
CA GLU A 306 0.83 -12.13 10.87
C GLU A 306 0.85 -12.85 12.22
N LYS A 307 1.49 -14.03 12.28
CA LYS A 307 1.53 -14.88 13.49
C LYS A 307 2.80 -14.69 14.34
N ASN A 308 3.74 -13.86 13.90
CA ASN A 308 5.00 -13.66 14.60
C ASN A 308 5.08 -12.23 15.18
N PRO A 309 5.16 -12.06 16.52
CA PRO A 309 5.15 -13.10 17.56
C PRO A 309 3.76 -13.71 17.75
N SER A 310 3.70 -14.92 18.32
CA SER A 310 2.42 -15.55 18.63
C SER A 310 1.70 -14.81 19.75
N MET A 311 0.37 -14.69 19.67
CA MET A 311 -0.42 -14.09 20.74
C MET A 311 -0.26 -14.83 22.07
N ALA A 312 -0.06 -16.15 22.03
CA ALA A 312 0.21 -16.95 23.23
C ALA A 312 1.50 -16.51 23.94
N SER A 313 2.58 -16.27 23.19
CA SER A 313 3.85 -15.79 23.73
C SER A 313 3.73 -14.38 24.30
N ILE A 314 2.93 -13.50 23.68
CA ILE A 314 2.65 -12.16 24.22
C ILE A 314 1.89 -12.25 25.54
N ARG A 315 0.82 -13.05 25.60
CA ARG A 315 0.04 -13.23 26.84
C ARG A 315 0.90 -13.71 28.00
N GLU A 316 1.80 -14.65 27.73
CA GLU A 316 2.73 -15.17 28.73
C GLU A 316 3.69 -14.07 29.22
N ALA A 317 4.30 -13.31 28.32
CA ALA A 317 5.18 -12.19 28.68
C ALA A 317 4.44 -11.12 29.51
N ILE A 318 3.19 -10.80 29.15
CA ILE A 318 2.35 -9.86 29.90
C ILE A 318 2.05 -10.37 31.31
N ARG A 319 1.77 -11.68 31.49
CA ARG A 319 1.54 -12.27 32.81
C ARG A 319 2.76 -12.17 33.71
N GLN A 320 3.95 -12.39 33.15
CA GLN A 320 5.20 -12.31 33.89
C GLN A 320 5.53 -10.87 34.27
N LYS A 321 5.30 -9.91 33.36
CA LYS A 321 5.58 -8.50 33.59
C LYS A 321 4.52 -7.62 32.92
N PRO A 322 3.48 -7.21 33.66
CA PRO A 322 2.41 -6.39 33.12
C PRO A 322 2.93 -5.07 32.50
N PRO A 323 2.56 -4.75 31.24
CA PRO A 323 2.96 -3.51 30.58
C PRO A 323 2.09 -2.32 31.02
N ALA A 324 2.29 -1.15 30.40
CA ALA A 324 1.44 0.01 30.61
C ALA A 324 -0.05 -0.31 30.30
N PRO A 325 -1.02 0.35 30.97
CA PRO A 325 -2.44 0.07 30.82
C PRO A 325 -2.95 0.01 29.38
N TRP A 326 -2.57 0.99 28.53
CA TRP A 326 -3.04 1.03 27.15
C TRP A 326 -2.55 -0.15 26.30
N VAL A 327 -1.34 -0.67 26.60
CA VAL A 327 -0.76 -1.83 25.94
C VAL A 327 -1.52 -3.09 26.34
N LEU A 328 -1.88 -3.16 27.63
CA LEU A 328 -2.67 -4.25 28.18
C LEU A 328 -4.06 -4.32 27.52
N ASP A 329 -4.76 -3.19 27.48
CA ASP A 329 -6.08 -3.07 26.88
C ASP A 329 -6.04 -3.48 25.38
N LEU A 330 -5.02 -3.01 24.66
CA LEU A 330 -4.80 -3.37 23.26
C LEU A 330 -4.64 -4.89 23.06
N TYR A 331 -3.78 -5.55 23.85
CA TYR A 331 -3.55 -7.00 23.69
C TYR A 331 -4.68 -7.85 24.27
N ALA A 332 -5.46 -7.34 25.22
CA ALA A 332 -6.72 -7.95 25.65
C ALA A 332 -7.73 -7.98 24.50
N GLN A 333 -7.90 -6.86 23.79
CA GLN A 333 -8.75 -6.78 22.60
C GLN A 333 -8.25 -7.70 21.49
N LYS A 334 -6.94 -7.73 21.22
CA LYS A 334 -6.36 -8.66 20.22
C LYS A 334 -6.57 -10.12 20.59
N SER A 335 -6.45 -10.47 21.87
CA SER A 335 -6.70 -11.85 22.32
C SER A 335 -8.13 -12.30 22.07
N LEU A 336 -9.11 -11.39 22.16
CA LEU A 336 -10.49 -11.72 21.77
C LEU A 336 -10.68 -11.82 20.25
N ARG A 337 -10.07 -10.91 19.49
CA ARG A 337 -10.10 -10.97 18.02
C ARG A 337 -9.51 -12.30 17.51
N GLU A 338 -8.48 -12.83 18.16
CA GLU A 338 -7.90 -14.15 17.86
C GLU A 338 -8.93 -15.29 18.03
N LEU A 339 -9.84 -15.17 18.99
CA LEU A 339 -10.93 -16.14 19.25
C LEU A 339 -12.14 -15.93 18.33
N GLY A 340 -12.06 -14.99 17.41
CA GLY A 340 -13.16 -14.53 16.58
C GLY A 340 -14.27 -13.80 17.34
N MET A 341 -13.99 -13.30 18.53
CA MET A 341 -14.91 -12.52 19.34
C MET A 341 -14.53 -11.05 19.26
N SER A 342 -15.28 -10.23 18.52
CA SER A 342 -15.08 -8.77 18.53
C SER A 342 -16.01 -8.15 19.58
N MET A 343 -15.45 -7.61 20.69
CA MET A 343 -16.23 -7.17 21.87
C MET A 343 -17.03 -5.86 21.71
N HIS A 344 -16.67 -4.99 20.77
CA HIS A 344 -17.04 -3.56 20.90
C HIS A 344 -17.57 -2.86 19.65
N LEU A 345 -17.72 -3.53 18.51
CA LEU A 345 -18.12 -2.83 17.29
C LEU A 345 -19.63 -2.58 17.15
N TYR A 346 -20.48 -3.14 18.03
CA TYR A 346 -21.94 -3.04 17.90
C TYR A 346 -22.71 -2.50 19.10
N GLY A 347 -22.04 -2.14 20.21
CA GLY A 347 -22.77 -1.91 21.47
C GLY A 347 -23.55 -3.15 21.96
N GLN A 348 -23.43 -4.28 21.28
CA GLN A 348 -23.92 -5.58 21.73
C GLN A 348 -22.87 -6.16 22.66
N ARG A 349 -23.25 -6.31 23.94
CA ARG A 349 -22.47 -7.04 24.92
C ARG A 349 -22.31 -8.48 24.45
N ILE A 350 -21.10 -9.04 24.57
CA ILE A 350 -20.91 -10.48 24.38
C ILE A 350 -21.76 -11.20 25.42
N GLU A 351 -22.72 -11.99 24.96
CA GLU A 351 -23.41 -12.95 25.81
C GLU A 351 -22.45 -14.12 26.08
N PHE A 352 -21.59 -13.98 27.11
CA PHE A 352 -20.65 -15.02 27.54
C PHE A 352 -21.34 -16.34 27.89
N GLU A 353 -22.65 -16.32 28.11
CA GLU A 353 -23.48 -17.51 28.30
C GLU A 353 -23.51 -18.41 27.07
N ARG A 354 -23.39 -17.84 25.85
CA ARG A 354 -23.50 -18.54 24.56
C ARG A 354 -22.18 -18.66 23.81
N LEU A 355 -21.06 -18.78 24.54
CA LEU A 355 -19.77 -19.07 23.89
C LEU A 355 -19.85 -20.38 23.08
N PRO A 356 -19.46 -20.38 21.79
CA PRO A 356 -19.55 -21.57 20.95
C PRO A 356 -18.65 -22.70 21.45
N VAL A 357 -19.08 -23.95 21.23
CA VAL A 357 -18.38 -25.19 21.64
C VAL A 357 -16.96 -25.25 21.05
N GLU A 358 -16.71 -24.59 19.93
CA GLU A 358 -15.40 -24.48 19.27
C GLU A 358 -14.33 -23.76 20.13
N LEU A 359 -14.74 -23.11 21.23
CA LEU A 359 -13.84 -22.45 22.19
C LEU A 359 -13.27 -23.38 23.26
N GLU A 360 -13.53 -24.70 23.22
CA GLU A 360 -13.08 -25.66 24.23
C GLU A 360 -11.58 -26.00 24.19
N THR A 361 -10.82 -25.45 23.22
CA THR A 361 -9.37 -25.68 23.14
C THR A 361 -8.62 -25.02 24.31
N GLU A 362 -7.50 -25.63 24.74
CA GLU A 362 -6.66 -25.05 25.81
C GLU A 362 -6.16 -23.64 25.49
N ALA A 363 -5.86 -23.39 24.22
CA ALA A 363 -5.42 -22.08 23.75
C ALA A 363 -6.53 -21.03 23.95
N ASN A 364 -7.77 -21.40 23.63
CA ASN A 364 -8.94 -20.53 23.75
C ASN A 364 -9.26 -20.23 25.22
N VAL A 365 -9.25 -21.25 26.09
CA VAL A 365 -9.41 -21.06 27.54
C VAL A 365 -8.33 -20.15 28.12
N ARG A 366 -7.07 -20.31 27.69
CA ARG A 366 -5.97 -19.43 28.12
C ARG A 366 -6.17 -17.98 27.69
N ALA A 367 -6.68 -17.75 26.48
CA ALA A 367 -6.99 -16.42 25.97
C ALA A 367 -8.18 -15.78 26.70
N LEU A 368 -9.25 -16.55 26.99
CA LEU A 368 -10.38 -16.09 27.80
C LEU A 368 -9.96 -15.72 29.22
N ARG A 369 -9.12 -16.54 29.87
CA ARG A 369 -8.56 -16.21 31.20
C ARG A 369 -7.72 -14.95 31.16
N PHE A 370 -6.85 -14.81 30.16
CA PHE A 370 -6.08 -13.58 29.98
C PHE A 370 -6.99 -12.35 29.88
N HIS A 371 -8.08 -12.46 29.14
CA HIS A 371 -9.07 -11.38 29.05
C HIS A 371 -9.74 -11.08 30.40
N LEU A 372 -10.17 -12.13 31.13
CA LEU A 372 -10.75 -12.00 32.47
C LEU A 372 -9.82 -11.28 33.45
N ASP A 373 -8.53 -11.61 33.41
CA ASP A 373 -7.51 -11.09 34.32
C ASP A 373 -7.17 -9.62 34.03
N PHE A 374 -7.07 -9.27 32.75
CA PHE A 374 -6.41 -8.05 32.31
C PHE A 374 -7.30 -7.03 31.61
N ASP A 375 -8.48 -7.41 31.14
CA ASP A 375 -9.39 -6.44 30.52
C ASP A 375 -10.06 -5.58 31.60
N ARG A 376 -9.79 -4.27 31.52
CA ARG A 376 -10.29 -3.24 32.44
C ARG A 376 -11.62 -2.64 32.01
N SER A 377 -12.04 -2.88 30.77
CA SER A 377 -13.33 -2.45 30.22
C SER A 377 -14.49 -3.33 30.69
N LEU A 378 -14.20 -4.56 31.15
CA LEU A 378 -15.21 -5.46 31.71
C LEU A 378 -15.83 -4.91 33.00
N SER A 379 -17.15 -4.75 32.99
CA SER A 379 -17.93 -4.55 34.21
C SER A 379 -17.85 -5.75 35.14
N SER A 380 -18.17 -5.57 36.43
CA SER A 380 -18.16 -6.67 37.40
C SER A 380 -19.12 -7.81 37.02
N ALA A 381 -20.23 -7.50 36.34
CA ALA A 381 -21.17 -8.49 35.84
C ALA A 381 -20.58 -9.30 34.68
N GLU A 382 -19.96 -8.64 33.70
CA GLU A 382 -19.28 -9.28 32.57
C GLU A 382 -18.10 -10.14 33.04
N ARG A 383 -17.32 -9.65 34.00
CA ARG A 383 -16.22 -10.41 34.62
C ARG A 383 -16.73 -11.69 35.29
N ARG A 384 -17.83 -11.63 36.03
CA ARG A 384 -18.45 -12.84 36.62
C ARG A 384 -18.93 -13.81 35.54
N ALA A 385 -19.70 -13.33 34.56
CA ALA A 385 -20.21 -14.17 33.48
C ALA A 385 -19.10 -14.85 32.67
N LEU A 386 -18.02 -14.14 32.37
CA LEU A 386 -16.85 -14.69 31.71
C LEU A 386 -16.11 -15.70 32.60
N GLY A 387 -15.98 -15.43 33.90
CA GLY A 387 -15.41 -16.36 34.87
C GLY A 387 -16.19 -17.69 34.91
N ASP A 388 -17.51 -17.61 35.05
CA ASP A 388 -18.40 -18.77 35.06
C ASP A 388 -18.30 -19.58 33.75
N ALA A 389 -18.22 -18.89 32.61
CA ALA A 389 -18.05 -19.52 31.31
C ALA A 389 -16.70 -20.24 31.19
N VAL A 390 -15.61 -19.62 31.64
CA VAL A 390 -14.27 -20.22 31.67
C VAL A 390 -14.23 -21.46 32.57
N GLU A 391 -14.86 -21.41 33.75
CA GLU A 391 -14.94 -22.55 34.67
C GLU A 391 -15.76 -23.70 34.10
N ARG A 392 -16.90 -23.39 33.44
CA ARG A 392 -17.72 -24.37 32.74
C ARG A 392 -16.94 -25.09 31.64
N ILE A 393 -16.26 -24.35 30.76
CA ILE A 393 -15.41 -24.92 29.70
C ILE A 393 -14.28 -25.75 30.29
N THR A 394 -13.65 -25.28 31.37
CA THR A 394 -12.57 -26.02 32.05
C THR A 394 -13.06 -27.34 32.65
N ARG A 395 -14.29 -27.38 33.19
CA ARG A 395 -14.90 -28.59 33.75
C ARG A 395 -15.26 -29.60 32.67
N ASN A 396 -15.86 -29.17 31.56
CA ASN A 396 -16.27 -30.07 30.46
C ASN A 396 -15.08 -30.80 29.80
N ARG A 397 -13.86 -30.28 29.95
CA ARG A 397 -12.64 -30.85 29.38
C ARG A 397 -11.99 -31.92 30.27
N LYS A 398 -12.33 -31.98 31.56
CA LYS A 398 -11.85 -33.01 32.49
C LYS A 398 -12.75 -34.23 32.39
#